data_AF-A0A540WYW1-F1
#
_entry.id   AF-A0A540WYW1-F1
#
_cell.length_a   1.000
_cell.length_b   1.000
_cell.length_c   1.000
_cell.angle_alpha   90.00
_cell.angle_beta   90.00
_cell.angle_gamma   90.00
#
_symmetry.space_group_name_H-M   'P 1'
#
loop_
_entity.id
_entity.type
_entity.pdbx_description
1 polymer ?
#
loop_
_entity_poly.entity_id
_entity_poly.type
_entity_poly.pdbx_seq_one_letter_code
_entity_poly.pdbx_strand_id
1 'polypeptide(L)'
;MRTDQDNRSKQICDTAQTVSTLDAARIIGSARQDGGALPFMDAYVAASLELLKLLANVQLSTVPLTVLNPIMGHTSTLLNNLTAATSYNDRRALDTRLRDTTVTAISKAYDDLYTSTAPHLALALLTSTGEAANQAHVELASIKAAKAEGDRILAEVKAYAIDAIVASQAAHFSSEAVIHEEYAQRWLGGIAGSAAVVLLITIYASLHPPGALVDNSLPLTVLAYIPRFFALSVAFYALSLCARNYRTSRHNYIVNRHRALALSTFNVFASTASDSKVKDVILAQAASTIFAPQTSGYSIDQAEPLPHATAIDLLQRISPPKT
;
A
#
# COMPACT_ATOMS: atom_id res chain seq x y z
N MET A 1 -5.57 -23.83 45.72
CA MET A 1 -4.23 -23.28 46.00
C MET A 1 -3.91 -22.09 45.10
N ARG A 2 -3.88 -22.24 43.77
CA ARG A 2 -3.61 -21.10 42.84
C ARG A 2 -4.62 -19.95 42.97
N THR A 3 -5.91 -20.25 43.14
CA THR A 3 -6.99 -19.27 43.38
C THR A 3 -6.91 -18.53 44.72
N ASP A 4 -6.35 -19.14 45.77
CA ASP A 4 -6.15 -18.47 47.07
C ASP A 4 -4.92 -17.56 47.02
N GLN A 5 -3.87 -17.98 46.30
CA GLN A 5 -2.67 -17.20 46.06
C GLN A 5 -2.94 -15.96 45.20
N ASP A 6 -3.71 -16.10 44.11
CA ASP A 6 -4.11 -14.97 43.25
C ASP A 6 -5.01 -13.97 43.99
N ASN A 7 -5.90 -14.46 44.86
CA ASN A 7 -6.79 -13.61 45.66
C ASN A 7 -6.01 -12.80 46.71
N ARG A 8 -5.03 -13.42 47.38
CA ARG A 8 -4.17 -12.74 48.35
C ARG A 8 -3.19 -11.77 47.68
N SER A 9 -2.64 -12.10 46.51
CA SER A 9 -1.79 -11.16 45.77
C SER A 9 -2.58 -9.92 45.35
N LYS A 10 -3.83 -10.11 44.91
CA LYS A 10 -4.72 -9.00 44.55
C LYS A 10 -5.07 -8.14 45.77
N GLN A 11 -5.37 -8.76 46.90
CA GLN A 11 -5.64 -8.05 48.16
C GLN A 11 -4.44 -7.21 48.62
N ILE A 12 -3.21 -7.69 48.44
CA ILE A 12 -2.00 -6.93 48.76
C ILE A 12 -1.84 -5.74 47.80
N CYS A 13 -2.05 -5.93 46.49
CA CYS A 13 -2.01 -4.86 45.51
C CYS A 13 -3.08 -3.78 45.80
N ASP A 14 -4.32 -4.18 46.07
CA ASP A 14 -5.43 -3.27 46.39
C ASP A 14 -5.15 -2.47 47.68
N THR A 15 -4.59 -3.15 48.69
CA THR A 15 -4.20 -2.52 49.97
C THR A 15 -3.05 -1.54 49.78
N ALA A 16 -2.03 -1.89 48.99
CA ALA A 16 -0.90 -1.01 48.70
C ALA A 16 -1.31 0.20 47.84
N GLN A 17 -2.23 0.01 46.88
CA GLN A 17 -2.72 1.06 46.00
C GLN A 17 -3.57 2.11 46.74
N THR A 18 -4.41 1.68 47.69
CA THR A 18 -5.19 2.56 48.57
C THR A 18 -4.30 3.50 49.41
N VAL A 19 -3.05 3.11 49.65
CA VAL A 19 -2.10 3.85 50.50
C VAL A 19 -1.16 4.73 49.70
N SER A 20 -0.85 4.34 48.46
CA SER A 20 -0.11 5.19 47.52
C SER A 20 -0.80 6.53 47.21
N THR A 21 -2.10 6.62 47.49
CA THR A 21 -2.94 7.82 47.37
C THR A 21 -3.00 8.67 48.63
N LEU A 22 -2.41 8.26 49.77
CA LEU A 22 -2.24 9.15 50.92
C LEU A 22 -1.20 10.24 50.60
N ASP A 23 -1.58 11.50 50.79
CA ASP A 23 -0.75 12.66 50.50
C ASP A 23 0.41 12.78 51.52
N ALA A 24 1.63 12.50 51.05
CA ALA A 24 2.86 12.61 51.84
C ALA A 24 3.00 13.99 52.51
N ALA A 25 2.54 15.06 51.83
CA ALA A 25 2.61 16.42 52.35
C ALA A 25 1.72 16.63 53.59
N ARG A 26 0.60 15.89 53.70
CA ARG A 26 -0.33 15.97 54.83
C ARG A 26 0.21 15.23 56.06
N ILE A 27 0.90 14.10 55.85
CA ILE A 27 1.56 13.32 56.93
C ILE A 27 2.78 14.06 57.49
N ILE A 28 3.55 14.68 56.60
CA ILE A 28 4.73 15.48 56.97
C ILE A 28 4.30 16.82 57.61
N GLY A 29 3.19 17.41 57.15
CA GLY A 29 2.66 18.69 57.64
C GLY A 29 2.17 18.67 59.09
N SER A 30 1.51 17.57 59.52
CA SER A 30 1.06 17.41 60.92
C SER A 30 2.18 17.25 61.93
N ALA A 31 3.40 16.95 61.48
CA ALA A 31 4.57 16.79 62.36
C ALA A 31 5.45 18.05 62.45
N ARG A 32 5.19 19.08 61.63
CA ARG A 32 6.10 20.23 61.43
C ARG A 32 5.74 21.50 62.23
N GLN A 33 4.62 21.56 62.94
CA GLN A 33 4.17 22.84 63.53
C GLN A 33 5.02 23.38 64.69
N ASP A 34 5.89 22.59 65.33
CA ASP A 34 6.77 23.07 66.40
C ASP A 34 8.25 22.98 66.02
N GLY A 35 8.72 23.92 65.19
CA GLY A 35 10.10 24.47 65.24
C GLY A 35 11.33 23.55 65.26
N GLY A 36 11.20 22.24 65.06
CA GLY A 36 12.27 21.26 65.12
C GLY A 36 12.06 20.23 64.02
N ALA A 37 12.63 20.49 62.84
CA ALA A 37 12.69 19.48 61.80
C ALA A 37 13.45 18.26 62.33
N LEU A 38 12.79 17.10 62.37
CA LEU A 38 13.50 15.82 62.41
C LEU A 38 13.70 15.39 60.95
N PRO A 39 14.85 15.69 60.32
CA PRO A 39 15.13 15.29 58.93
C PRO A 39 14.97 13.78 58.66
N PHE A 40 14.98 12.95 59.69
CA PHE A 40 14.78 11.50 59.60
C PHE A 40 13.34 11.06 59.35
N MET A 41 12.33 11.83 59.80
CA MET A 41 10.93 11.43 59.61
C MET A 41 10.51 11.54 58.13
N ASP A 42 10.97 12.60 57.44
CA ASP A 42 10.63 12.86 56.04
C ASP A 42 11.18 11.76 55.12
N ALA A 43 12.38 11.25 55.41
CA ALA A 43 13.05 10.22 54.61
C ALA A 43 12.38 8.83 54.71
N TYR A 44 12.09 8.36 55.94
CA TYR A 44 11.48 7.03 56.12
C TYR A 44 10.01 7.00 55.67
N VAL A 45 9.26 8.08 55.85
CA VAL A 45 7.88 8.18 55.36
C VAL A 45 7.85 8.19 53.83
N ALA A 46 8.74 8.94 53.17
CA ALA A 46 8.84 8.95 51.71
C ALA A 46 9.25 7.57 51.16
N ALA A 47 10.29 6.95 51.73
CA ALA A 47 10.75 5.63 51.33
C ALA A 47 9.67 4.54 51.51
N SER A 48 8.90 4.62 52.60
CA SER A 48 7.77 3.72 52.85
C SER A 48 6.69 3.83 51.77
N LEU A 49 6.36 5.04 51.32
CA LEU A 49 5.37 5.26 50.27
C LEU A 49 5.85 4.79 48.89
N GLU A 50 7.14 4.96 48.59
CA GLU A 50 7.73 4.43 47.34
C GLU A 50 7.74 2.90 47.31
N LEU A 51 8.12 2.26 48.41
CA LEU A 51 8.09 0.80 48.51
C LEU A 51 6.68 0.23 48.32
N LEU A 52 5.67 0.89 48.88
CA LEU A 52 4.26 0.50 48.71
C LEU A 52 3.79 0.68 47.26
N LYS A 53 4.21 1.75 46.57
CA LYS A 53 3.92 1.96 45.14
C LYS A 53 4.55 0.88 44.26
N LEU A 54 5.80 0.51 44.55
CA LEU A 54 6.50 -0.56 43.86
C LEU A 54 5.79 -1.91 44.09
N LEU A 55 5.39 -2.20 45.33
CA LEU A 55 4.67 -3.43 45.66
C LEU A 55 3.29 -3.51 44.97
N ALA A 56 2.58 -2.38 44.83
CA ALA A 56 1.29 -2.32 44.14
C ALA A 56 1.39 -2.68 42.64
N ASN A 57 2.51 -2.36 42.00
CA ASN A 57 2.73 -2.54 40.56
C ASN A 57 3.43 -3.87 40.19
N VAL A 58 3.78 -4.70 41.16
CA VAL A 58 4.47 -5.98 40.92
C VAL A 58 3.48 -7.13 40.94
N GLN A 59 3.58 -8.05 39.96
CA GLN A 59 2.80 -9.28 39.93
C GLN A 59 3.37 -10.29 40.94
N LEU A 60 2.72 -10.41 42.10
CA LEU A 60 3.12 -11.31 43.20
C LEU A 60 2.52 -12.73 43.08
N SER A 61 1.87 -13.07 41.95
CA SER A 61 1.21 -14.36 41.73
C SER A 61 2.16 -15.56 41.78
N THR A 62 3.46 -15.33 41.64
CA THR A 62 4.52 -16.35 41.70
C THR A 62 5.13 -16.54 43.09
N VAL A 63 4.78 -15.69 44.07
CA VAL A 63 5.33 -15.73 45.43
C VAL A 63 4.57 -16.75 46.30
N PRO A 64 5.28 -17.67 46.99
CA PRO A 64 4.63 -18.64 47.88
C PRO A 64 3.79 -18.00 48.99
N LEU A 65 2.65 -18.62 49.30
CA LEU A 65 1.73 -18.16 50.36
C LEU A 65 2.39 -17.98 51.73
N THR A 66 3.46 -18.72 52.02
CA THR A 66 4.25 -18.63 53.26
C THR A 66 4.99 -17.30 53.40
N VAL A 67 5.32 -16.65 52.29
CA VAL A 67 6.00 -15.35 52.23
C VAL A 67 4.98 -14.22 52.05
N LEU A 68 3.88 -14.50 51.35
CA LEU A 68 2.80 -13.55 51.10
C LEU A 68 2.10 -13.09 52.40
N ASN A 69 1.99 -13.98 53.39
CA ASN A 69 1.36 -13.68 54.69
C ASN A 69 2.17 -12.70 55.55
N PRO A 70 3.49 -12.88 55.76
CA PRO A 70 4.35 -11.88 56.39
C PRO A 70 4.32 -10.53 55.68
N ILE A 71 4.38 -10.52 54.34
CA ILE A 71 4.32 -9.27 53.55
C ILE A 71 3.01 -8.54 53.83
N MET A 72 1.86 -9.23 53.75
CA MET A 72 0.56 -8.64 54.06
C MET A 72 0.48 -8.11 55.50
N GLY A 73 1.03 -8.85 56.45
CA GLY A 73 1.13 -8.43 57.85
C GLY A 73 1.97 -7.17 58.03
N HIS A 74 3.16 -7.12 57.42
CA HIS A 74 4.07 -5.97 57.49
C HIS A 74 3.49 -4.75 56.76
N THR A 75 2.86 -4.95 55.60
CA THR A 75 2.13 -3.89 54.87
C THR A 75 1.00 -3.32 55.72
N SER A 76 0.22 -4.17 56.40
CA SER A 76 -0.87 -3.72 57.29
C SER A 76 -0.36 -2.97 58.52
N THR A 77 0.75 -3.44 59.12
CA THR A 77 1.39 -2.77 60.27
C THR A 77 1.95 -1.41 59.87
N LEU A 78 2.65 -1.31 58.75
CA LEU A 78 3.16 -0.04 58.22
C LEU A 78 2.00 0.92 57.91
N LEU A 79 0.91 0.43 57.31
CA LEU A 79 -0.31 1.20 57.05
C LEU A 79 -0.95 1.74 58.33
N ASN A 80 -1.11 0.90 59.34
CA ASN A 80 -1.69 1.31 60.62
C ASN A 80 -0.82 2.38 61.31
N ASN A 81 0.51 2.24 61.25
CA ASN A 81 1.45 3.21 61.82
C ASN A 81 1.42 4.56 61.06
N LEU A 82 1.38 4.53 59.72
CA LEU A 82 1.26 5.74 58.90
C LEU A 82 -0.08 6.45 59.11
N THR A 83 -1.17 5.70 59.23
CA THR A 83 -2.51 6.25 59.47
C THR A 83 -2.63 6.82 60.89
N ALA A 84 -2.08 6.13 61.89
CA ALA A 84 -2.00 6.64 63.26
C ALA A 84 -1.22 7.97 63.32
N ALA A 85 -0.14 8.09 62.55
CA ALA A 85 0.62 9.33 62.42
C ALA A 85 -0.21 10.49 61.82
N THR A 86 -1.14 10.20 60.89
CA THR A 86 -2.04 11.24 60.33
C THR A 86 -3.12 11.73 61.31
N SER A 87 -3.48 10.92 62.32
CA SER A 87 -4.51 11.23 63.31
C SER A 87 -4.00 12.02 64.53
N TYR A 88 -2.70 12.33 64.54
CA TYR A 88 -2.05 13.04 65.62
C TYR A 88 -2.52 14.51 65.63
N ASN A 89 -3.35 14.87 66.62
CA ASN A 89 -3.97 16.19 66.75
C ASN A 89 -3.01 17.16 67.48
N ASP A 90 -2.93 18.42 67.02
CA ASP A 90 -1.92 19.43 67.39
C ASP A 90 -1.72 19.66 68.91
N ARG A 91 -2.69 19.30 69.76
CA ARG A 91 -2.59 19.45 71.23
C ARG A 91 -1.85 18.31 71.95
N ARG A 92 -1.72 17.13 71.34
CA ARG A 92 -0.92 16.02 71.88
C ARG A 92 0.54 16.07 71.43
N ALA A 93 0.86 16.95 70.47
CA ALA A 93 2.17 17.07 69.85
C ALA A 93 3.30 17.58 70.75
N LEU A 94 2.95 18.08 71.93
CA LEU A 94 3.90 18.57 72.93
C LEU A 94 4.65 17.45 73.68
N ASP A 95 4.25 16.17 73.55
CA ASP A 95 4.99 15.05 74.13
C ASP A 95 6.02 14.49 73.14
N THR A 96 7.26 14.98 73.23
CA THR A 96 8.45 14.53 72.48
C THR A 96 8.60 13.01 72.47
N ARG A 97 8.22 12.32 73.55
CA ARG A 97 8.36 10.86 73.68
C ARG A 97 7.38 10.09 72.81
N LEU A 98 6.15 10.57 72.65
CA LEU A 98 5.14 9.95 71.80
C LEU A 98 5.51 10.06 70.32
N ARG A 99 6.04 11.22 69.92
CA ARG A 99 6.55 11.45 68.57
C ARG A 99 7.70 10.49 68.25
N ASP A 100 8.74 10.44 69.08
CA ASP A 100 9.92 9.61 68.82
C ASP A 100 9.56 8.11 68.77
N THR A 101 8.64 7.66 69.62
CA THR A 101 8.11 6.29 69.60
C THR A 101 7.41 5.97 68.27
N THR A 102 6.64 6.91 67.73
CA THR A 102 5.93 6.75 66.45
C THR A 102 6.90 6.68 65.28
N VAL A 103 7.94 7.53 65.29
CA VAL A 103 8.99 7.52 64.25
C VAL A 103 9.76 6.20 64.27
N THR A 104 10.15 5.70 65.44
CA THR A 104 10.82 4.39 65.57
C THR A 104 9.91 3.25 65.09
N ALA A 105 8.61 3.32 65.37
CA ALA A 105 7.65 2.31 64.90
C ALA A 105 7.49 2.30 63.37
N ILE A 106 7.50 3.47 62.72
CA ILE A 106 7.45 3.59 61.26
C ILE A 106 8.76 3.09 60.62
N SER A 107 9.92 3.52 61.13
CA SER A 107 11.23 3.07 60.62
C SER A 107 11.39 1.55 60.74
N LYS A 108 11.02 0.97 61.88
CA LYS A 108 11.07 -0.49 62.06
C LYS A 108 10.12 -1.22 61.11
N ALA A 109 8.88 -0.73 60.98
CA ALA A 109 7.90 -1.35 60.08
C ALA A 109 8.33 -1.26 58.60
N TYR A 110 9.04 -0.19 58.22
CA TYR A 110 9.67 -0.06 56.90
C TYR A 110 10.78 -1.10 56.70
N ASP A 111 11.72 -1.23 57.64
CA ASP A 111 12.84 -2.17 57.55
C ASP A 111 12.36 -3.63 57.47
N ASP A 112 11.35 -3.98 58.28
CA ASP A 112 10.72 -5.30 58.30
C ASP A 112 10.00 -5.61 56.97
N LEU A 113 9.35 -4.61 56.36
CA LEU A 113 8.72 -4.76 55.05
C LEU A 113 9.77 -4.90 53.94
N TYR A 114 10.74 -3.98 53.90
CA TYR A 114 11.79 -3.94 52.88
C TYR A 114 12.58 -5.25 52.84
N THR A 115 13.02 -5.74 53.99
CA THR A 115 13.79 -6.99 54.10
C THR A 115 12.99 -8.20 53.59
N SER A 116 11.69 -8.22 53.84
CA SER A 116 10.81 -9.30 53.38
C SER A 116 10.43 -9.20 51.90
N THR A 117 10.39 -8.00 51.31
CA THR A 117 9.91 -7.80 49.93
C THR A 117 11.02 -7.68 48.89
N ALA A 118 12.20 -7.17 49.26
CA ALA A 118 13.29 -6.87 48.35
C ALA A 118 13.75 -8.06 47.45
N PRO A 119 14.00 -9.27 47.98
CA PRO A 119 14.44 -10.40 47.13
C PRO A 119 13.36 -10.87 46.15
N HIS A 120 12.08 -10.73 46.52
CA HIS A 120 10.97 -11.15 45.66
C HIS A 120 10.64 -10.10 44.60
N LEU A 121 10.79 -8.82 44.94
CA LEU A 121 10.65 -7.72 43.99
C LEU A 121 11.75 -7.78 42.92
N ALA A 122 13.00 -8.07 43.32
CA ALA A 122 14.12 -8.28 42.40
C ALA A 122 13.87 -9.47 41.46
N LEU A 123 13.33 -10.58 41.99
CA LEU A 123 13.00 -11.76 41.18
C LEU A 123 11.86 -11.49 40.20
N ALA A 124 10.79 -10.83 40.63
CA ALA A 124 9.63 -10.53 39.78
C ALA A 124 9.99 -9.59 38.62
N LEU A 125 10.88 -8.62 38.85
CA LEU A 125 11.43 -7.73 37.81
C LEU A 125 12.30 -8.48 36.80
N LEU A 126 13.05 -9.50 37.25
CA LEU A 126 13.85 -10.34 36.36
C LEU A 126 12.99 -11.28 35.51
N THR A 127 11.86 -11.76 36.03
CA THR A 127 10.96 -12.67 35.29
C THR A 127 10.11 -11.94 34.25
N SER A 128 9.65 -10.71 34.55
CA SER A 128 8.82 -9.93 33.62
C SER A 128 9.57 -9.49 32.36
N THR A 129 10.89 -9.29 32.46
CA THR A 129 11.74 -8.94 31.32
C THR A 129 11.96 -10.11 30.35
N GLY A 130 11.99 -11.36 30.84
CA GLY A 130 12.13 -12.56 30.00
C GLY A 130 10.87 -12.90 29.20
N GLU A 131 9.68 -12.74 29.79
CA GLU A 131 8.39 -13.01 29.10
C GLU A 131 8.09 -11.98 28.00
N ALA A 132 8.41 -10.70 28.24
CA ALA A 132 8.28 -9.64 27.24
C ALA A 132 9.20 -9.87 26.01
N ALA A 133 10.42 -10.38 26.22
CA ALA A 133 11.33 -10.72 25.12
C ALA A 133 10.80 -11.88 24.27
N ASN A 134 10.25 -12.92 24.90
CA ASN A 134 9.67 -14.06 24.20
C ASN A 134 8.43 -13.67 23.39
N GLN A 135 7.55 -12.82 23.93
CA GLN A 135 6.40 -12.29 23.19
C GLN A 135 6.82 -11.46 21.98
N ALA A 136 7.83 -10.59 22.12
CA ALA A 136 8.36 -9.80 21.01
C ALA A 136 8.96 -10.68 19.88
N HIS A 137 9.62 -11.79 20.23
CA HIS A 137 10.14 -12.74 19.24
C HIS A 137 9.02 -13.48 18.47
N VAL A 138 7.94 -13.85 19.16
CA VAL A 138 6.77 -14.49 18.53
C VAL A 138 6.05 -13.51 17.61
N GLU A 139 5.84 -12.26 18.04
CA GLU A 139 5.25 -11.21 17.21
C GLU A 139 6.11 -10.91 15.98
N LEU A 140 7.43 -10.79 16.13
CA LEU A 140 8.35 -10.55 15.01
C LEU A 140 8.35 -11.71 14.00
N ALA A 141 8.22 -12.96 14.47
CA ALA A 141 8.06 -14.12 13.60
C ALA A 141 6.73 -14.06 12.83
N SER A 142 5.62 -13.68 13.49
CA SER A 142 4.32 -13.53 12.85
C SER A 142 4.28 -12.39 11.81
N ILE A 143 4.95 -11.27 12.08
CA ILE A 143 5.08 -10.13 11.16
C ILE A 143 5.91 -10.53 9.94
N LYS A 144 7.00 -11.30 10.13
CA LYS A 144 7.80 -11.81 9.01
C LYS A 144 7.00 -12.78 8.13
N ALA A 145 6.21 -13.67 8.74
CA ALA A 145 5.33 -14.57 8.01
C ALA A 145 4.25 -13.80 7.22
N ALA A 146 3.61 -12.81 7.85
CA ALA A 146 2.63 -11.95 7.20
C ALA A 146 3.24 -11.13 6.05
N LYS A 147 4.47 -10.65 6.20
CA LYS A 147 5.20 -9.97 5.13
C LYS A 147 5.47 -10.91 3.95
N ALA A 148 5.95 -12.13 4.23
CA ALA A 148 6.22 -13.12 3.19
C ALA A 148 4.96 -13.49 2.39
N GLU A 149 3.82 -13.66 3.08
CA GLU A 149 2.54 -13.92 2.41
C GLU A 149 2.05 -12.70 1.64
N GLY A 150 2.22 -11.48 2.18
CA GLY A 150 1.93 -10.23 1.48
C GLY A 150 2.76 -10.06 0.20
N ASP A 151 4.05 -10.38 0.24
CA ASP A 151 4.93 -10.37 -0.92
C ASP A 151 4.49 -11.41 -1.98
N ARG A 152 4.02 -12.58 -1.55
CA ARG A 152 3.50 -13.63 -2.45
C ARG A 152 2.20 -13.20 -3.13
N ILE A 153 1.23 -12.70 -2.36
CA ILE A 153 -0.04 -12.19 -2.89
C ILE A 153 0.22 -11.02 -3.85
N LEU A 154 1.13 -10.11 -3.50
CA LEU A 154 1.50 -9.00 -4.38
C LEU A 154 2.11 -9.50 -5.70
N ALA A 155 2.95 -10.53 -5.66
CA ALA A 155 3.51 -11.14 -6.86
C ALA A 155 2.44 -11.80 -7.74
N GLU A 156 1.53 -12.56 -7.15
CA GLU A 156 0.40 -13.21 -7.85
C GLU A 156 -0.55 -12.16 -8.48
N VAL A 157 -0.90 -11.12 -7.72
CA VAL A 157 -1.76 -10.02 -8.21
C VAL A 157 -1.09 -9.28 -9.37
N LYS A 158 0.22 -8.99 -9.28
CA LYS A 158 0.95 -8.35 -10.38
C LYS A 158 0.95 -9.21 -11.64
N ALA A 159 1.21 -10.52 -11.50
CA ALA A 159 1.19 -11.44 -12.63
C ALA A 159 -0.21 -11.49 -13.28
N TYR A 160 -1.26 -11.68 -12.48
CA TYR A 160 -2.63 -11.70 -12.98
C TYR A 160 -3.05 -10.37 -13.60
N ALA A 161 -2.63 -9.23 -13.03
CA ALA A 161 -2.92 -7.91 -13.58
C ALA A 161 -2.25 -7.69 -14.94
N ILE A 162 -0.99 -8.15 -15.11
CA ILE A 162 -0.29 -8.07 -16.40
C ILE A 162 -1.04 -8.90 -17.44
N ASP A 163 -1.39 -10.15 -17.12
CA ASP A 163 -2.10 -11.04 -18.04
C ASP A 163 -3.48 -10.46 -18.42
N ALA A 164 -4.21 -9.90 -17.45
CA ALA A 164 -5.49 -9.24 -17.66
C ALA A 164 -5.37 -7.98 -18.54
N ILE A 165 -4.33 -7.16 -18.33
CA ILE A 165 -4.07 -5.96 -19.14
C ILE A 165 -3.73 -6.37 -20.58
N VAL A 166 -2.85 -7.36 -20.77
CA VAL A 166 -2.47 -7.86 -22.10
C VAL A 166 -3.69 -8.42 -22.83
N ALA A 167 -4.52 -9.22 -22.16
CA ALA A 167 -5.75 -9.76 -22.72
C ALA A 167 -6.76 -8.66 -23.10
N SER A 168 -6.96 -7.68 -22.21
CA SER A 168 -7.85 -6.53 -22.44
C SER A 168 -7.37 -5.69 -23.64
N GLN A 169 -6.07 -5.41 -23.71
CA GLN A 169 -5.49 -4.64 -24.81
C GLN A 169 -5.55 -5.40 -26.15
N ALA A 170 -5.33 -6.72 -26.14
CA ALA A 170 -5.51 -7.57 -27.31
C ALA A 170 -6.97 -7.55 -27.79
N ALA A 171 -7.93 -7.65 -26.87
CA ALA A 171 -9.35 -7.55 -27.19
C ALA A 171 -9.71 -6.16 -27.77
N HIS A 172 -9.18 -5.08 -27.22
CA HIS A 172 -9.38 -3.73 -27.75
C HIS A 172 -8.90 -3.60 -29.19
N PHE A 173 -7.67 -4.04 -29.50
CA PHE A 173 -7.16 -4.02 -30.87
C PHE A 173 -7.94 -4.92 -31.81
N SER A 174 -8.41 -6.08 -31.34
CA SER A 174 -9.26 -6.96 -32.13
C SER A 174 -10.61 -6.30 -32.46
N SER A 175 -11.22 -5.62 -31.49
CA SER A 175 -12.46 -4.87 -31.70
C SER A 175 -12.25 -3.72 -32.70
N GLU A 176 -11.19 -2.93 -32.54
CA GLU A 176 -10.85 -1.83 -33.44
C GLU A 176 -10.58 -2.32 -34.87
N ALA A 177 -10.00 -3.51 -35.01
CA ALA A 177 -9.82 -4.15 -36.31
C ALA A 177 -11.19 -4.40 -36.97
N VAL A 178 -12.14 -5.03 -36.28
CA VAL A 178 -13.49 -5.30 -36.82
C VAL A 178 -14.20 -4.02 -37.25
N ILE A 179 -14.10 -2.94 -36.46
CA ILE A 179 -14.67 -1.64 -36.81
C ILE A 179 -14.08 -1.11 -38.14
N HIS A 180 -12.77 -1.18 -38.30
CA HIS A 180 -12.12 -0.79 -39.55
C HIS A 180 -12.41 -1.72 -40.73
N GLU A 181 -12.68 -3.00 -40.48
CA GLU A 181 -13.16 -3.94 -41.49
C GLU A 181 -14.56 -3.54 -42.01
N GLU A 182 -15.48 -3.19 -41.10
CA GLU A 182 -16.81 -2.68 -41.47
C GLU A 182 -16.71 -1.36 -42.26
N TYR A 183 -15.87 -0.42 -41.82
CA TYR A 183 -15.65 0.81 -42.57
C TYR A 183 -15.07 0.53 -43.95
N ALA A 184 -14.13 -0.40 -44.09
CA ALA A 184 -13.63 -0.80 -45.40
C ALA A 184 -14.75 -1.34 -46.29
N GLN A 185 -15.66 -2.17 -45.77
CA GLN A 185 -16.80 -2.67 -46.55
C GLN A 185 -17.76 -1.54 -46.98
N ARG A 186 -18.01 -0.57 -46.10
CA ARG A 186 -18.82 0.63 -46.44
C ARG A 186 -18.14 1.47 -47.52
N TRP A 187 -16.83 1.70 -47.42
CA TRP A 187 -16.07 2.41 -48.44
C TRP A 187 -16.03 1.66 -49.77
N LEU A 188 -15.99 0.32 -49.75
CA LEU A 188 -16.10 -0.49 -50.96
C LEU A 188 -17.46 -0.27 -51.66
N GLY A 189 -18.55 -0.22 -50.89
CA GLY A 189 -19.87 0.20 -51.40
C GLY A 189 -19.84 1.62 -51.98
N GLY A 190 -19.13 2.54 -51.33
CA GLY A 190 -18.90 3.90 -51.85
C GLY A 190 -18.12 3.94 -53.17
N ILE A 191 -17.12 3.07 -53.35
CA ILE A 191 -16.41 2.89 -54.62
C ILE A 191 -17.36 2.41 -55.70
N ALA A 192 -18.17 1.38 -55.41
CA ALA A 192 -19.15 0.87 -56.38
C ALA A 192 -20.19 1.95 -56.77
N GLY A 193 -20.69 2.70 -55.79
CA GLY A 193 -21.63 3.80 -56.02
C GLY A 193 -21.02 4.95 -56.83
N SER A 194 -19.82 5.40 -56.48
CA SER A 194 -19.11 6.46 -57.21
C SER A 194 -18.72 6.02 -58.63
N ALA A 195 -18.32 4.76 -58.83
CA ALA A 195 -18.08 4.20 -60.15
C ALA A 195 -19.36 4.18 -61.01
N ALA A 196 -20.51 3.81 -60.41
CA ALA A 196 -21.80 3.88 -61.09
C ALA A 196 -22.17 5.32 -61.49
N VAL A 197 -21.92 6.31 -60.63
CA VAL A 197 -22.14 7.73 -60.94
C VAL A 197 -21.26 8.19 -62.11
N VAL A 198 -19.97 7.84 -62.11
CA VAL A 198 -19.08 8.14 -63.25
C VAL A 198 -19.65 7.55 -64.54
N LEU A 199 -20.06 6.29 -64.51
CA LEU A 199 -20.63 5.61 -65.67
C LEU A 199 -21.92 6.29 -66.16
N LEU A 200 -22.82 6.68 -65.25
CA LEU A 200 -24.06 7.39 -65.60
C LEU A 200 -23.78 8.77 -66.21
N ILE A 201 -22.83 9.53 -65.67
CA ILE A 201 -22.42 10.83 -66.22
C ILE A 201 -21.84 10.64 -67.63
N THR A 202 -21.00 9.63 -67.84
CA THR A 202 -20.42 9.33 -69.15
C THR A 202 -21.49 8.92 -70.17
N ILE A 203 -22.43 8.06 -69.80
CA ILE A 203 -23.54 7.64 -70.67
C ILE A 203 -24.42 8.86 -71.01
N TYR A 204 -24.81 9.65 -70.02
CA TYR A 204 -25.63 10.85 -70.22
C TYR A 204 -24.94 11.86 -71.14
N ALA A 205 -23.64 12.12 -70.92
CA ALA A 205 -22.85 12.99 -71.76
C ALA A 205 -22.75 12.48 -73.21
N SER A 206 -22.71 11.17 -73.42
CA SER A 206 -22.66 10.54 -74.74
C SER A 206 -24.00 10.57 -75.48
N LEU A 207 -25.13 10.46 -74.77
CA LEU A 207 -26.48 10.47 -75.37
C LEU A 207 -26.98 11.89 -75.67
N HIS A 208 -26.49 12.89 -74.94
CA HIS A 208 -26.89 14.30 -75.10
C HIS A 208 -25.69 15.16 -75.51
N PRO A 209 -25.21 15.06 -76.77
CA PRO A 209 -24.20 15.97 -77.28
C PRO A 209 -24.72 17.42 -77.21
N PRO A 210 -23.86 18.40 -76.92
CA PRO A 210 -24.28 19.80 -76.85
C PRO A 210 -24.79 20.22 -78.24
N GLY A 211 -26.04 20.70 -78.32
CA GLY A 211 -26.65 21.16 -79.57
C GLY A 211 -25.95 22.38 -80.20
N ALA A 212 -25.02 22.99 -79.47
CA ALA A 212 -24.11 24.03 -79.97
C ALA A 212 -22.91 23.41 -80.71
N LEU A 213 -23.17 22.60 -81.75
CA LEU A 213 -22.21 22.45 -82.84
C LEU A 213 -22.31 23.73 -83.68
N VAL A 214 -21.87 24.86 -83.12
CA VAL A 214 -21.88 26.14 -83.83
C VAL A 214 -20.91 26.03 -84.99
N ASP A 215 -21.44 26.15 -86.20
CA ASP A 215 -20.74 26.17 -87.49
C ASP A 215 -19.29 26.68 -87.37
N ASN A 216 -18.33 25.79 -87.63
CA ASN A 216 -16.91 26.07 -87.81
C ASN A 216 -16.17 26.86 -86.70
N SER A 217 -16.66 26.91 -85.46
CA SER A 217 -15.92 27.52 -84.33
C SER A 217 -15.50 26.49 -83.26
N LEU A 218 -14.24 26.05 -83.35
CA LEU A 218 -13.57 25.26 -82.32
C LEU A 218 -13.71 25.85 -80.89
N PRO A 219 -13.53 27.17 -80.65
CA PRO A 219 -13.55 27.69 -79.28
C PRO A 219 -14.91 27.57 -78.58
N LEU A 220 -16.03 27.77 -79.30
CA LEU A 220 -17.37 27.64 -78.71
C LEU A 220 -17.70 26.17 -78.40
N THR A 221 -17.25 25.26 -79.26
CA THR A 221 -17.41 23.82 -79.05
C THR A 221 -16.70 23.37 -77.77
N VAL A 222 -15.45 23.79 -77.55
CA VAL A 222 -14.69 23.47 -76.34
C VAL A 222 -15.39 24.00 -75.08
N LEU A 223 -15.83 25.26 -75.10
CA LEU A 223 -16.51 25.89 -73.97
C LEU A 223 -17.80 25.13 -73.57
N ALA A 224 -18.52 24.58 -74.54
CA ALA A 224 -19.73 23.78 -74.30
C ALA A 224 -19.44 22.42 -73.62
N TYR A 225 -18.21 21.90 -73.70
CA TYR A 225 -17.82 20.65 -73.04
C TYR A 225 -17.21 20.84 -71.63
N ILE A 226 -16.73 22.04 -71.30
CA ILE A 226 -16.09 22.34 -70.00
C ILE A 226 -16.94 21.89 -68.79
N PRO A 227 -18.25 22.19 -68.70
CA PRO A 227 -19.05 21.78 -67.55
C PRO A 227 -19.14 20.26 -67.38
N ARG A 228 -19.12 19.50 -68.48
CA ARG A 228 -19.15 18.02 -68.44
C ARG A 228 -17.82 17.45 -67.95
N PHE A 229 -16.70 17.99 -68.43
CA PHE A 229 -15.36 17.62 -67.93
C PHE A 229 -15.21 17.97 -66.45
N PHE A 230 -15.74 19.11 -66.03
CA PHE A 230 -15.76 19.49 -64.62
C PHE A 230 -16.57 18.49 -63.77
N ALA A 231 -17.79 18.14 -64.20
CA ALA A 231 -18.61 17.14 -63.51
C ALA A 231 -17.93 15.76 -63.43
N LEU A 232 -17.28 15.32 -64.51
CA LEU A 232 -16.55 14.06 -64.54
C LEU A 232 -15.31 14.10 -63.64
N SER A 233 -14.60 15.24 -63.59
CA SER A 233 -13.45 15.44 -62.71
C SER A 233 -13.84 15.36 -61.23
N VAL A 234 -14.97 15.98 -60.85
CA VAL A 234 -15.50 15.91 -59.48
C VAL A 234 -15.91 14.48 -59.13
N ALA A 235 -16.57 13.77 -60.04
CA ALA A 235 -16.97 12.38 -59.82
C ALA A 235 -15.74 11.44 -59.67
N PHE A 236 -14.70 11.65 -60.49
CA PHE A 236 -13.45 10.89 -60.39
C PHE A 236 -12.69 11.21 -59.10
N TYR A 237 -12.71 12.47 -58.66
CA TYR A 237 -12.16 12.86 -57.35
C TYR A 237 -12.89 12.14 -56.21
N ALA A 238 -14.22 12.10 -56.23
CA ALA A 238 -15.00 11.36 -55.22
C ALA A 238 -14.65 9.87 -55.21
N LEU A 239 -14.52 9.23 -56.38
CA LEU A 239 -14.06 7.85 -56.51
C LEU A 239 -12.67 7.64 -55.91
N SER A 240 -11.73 8.57 -56.19
CA SER A 240 -10.38 8.52 -55.63
C SER A 240 -10.37 8.64 -54.11
N LEU A 241 -11.25 9.47 -53.53
CA LEU A 241 -11.40 9.65 -52.09
C LEU A 241 -11.93 8.38 -51.42
N CYS A 242 -12.96 7.76 -52.00
CA CYS A 242 -13.49 6.47 -51.54
C CYS A 242 -12.41 5.38 -51.59
N ALA A 243 -11.64 5.30 -52.68
CA ALA A 243 -10.54 4.36 -52.84
C ALA A 243 -9.43 4.58 -51.80
N ARG A 244 -9.09 5.84 -51.50
CA ARG A 244 -8.11 6.17 -50.47
C ARG A 244 -8.59 5.74 -49.08
N ASN A 245 -9.82 6.07 -48.72
CA ASN A 245 -10.38 5.72 -47.42
C ASN A 245 -10.55 4.21 -47.24
N TYR A 246 -10.89 3.48 -48.31
CA TYR A 246 -10.89 2.02 -48.32
C TYR A 246 -9.52 1.45 -47.96
N ARG A 247 -8.46 1.92 -48.65
CA ARG A 247 -7.09 1.46 -48.38
C ARG A 247 -6.64 1.77 -46.96
N THR A 248 -6.90 2.98 -46.46
CA THR A 248 -6.59 3.35 -45.07
C THR A 248 -7.32 2.47 -44.06
N SER A 249 -8.61 2.19 -44.29
CA SER A 249 -9.39 1.33 -43.38
C SER A 249 -8.86 -0.11 -43.40
N ARG A 250 -8.50 -0.65 -44.58
CA ARG A 250 -7.88 -1.98 -44.72
C ARG A 250 -6.50 -2.05 -44.09
N HIS A 251 -5.71 -0.99 -44.21
CA HIS A 251 -4.42 -0.88 -43.53
C HIS A 251 -4.59 -0.96 -42.01
N ASN A 252 -5.45 -0.11 -41.45
CA ASN A 252 -5.70 -0.08 -40.00
C ASN A 252 -6.26 -1.41 -39.48
N TYR A 253 -7.12 -2.07 -40.24
CA TYR A 253 -7.58 -3.43 -39.94
C TYR A 253 -6.42 -4.40 -39.76
N ILE A 254 -5.51 -4.48 -40.73
CA ILE A 254 -4.38 -5.41 -40.71
C ILE A 254 -3.44 -5.08 -39.55
N VAL A 255 -3.11 -3.81 -39.35
CA VAL A 255 -2.22 -3.37 -38.27
C VAL A 255 -2.80 -3.71 -36.90
N ASN A 256 -4.07 -3.40 -36.65
CA ASN A 256 -4.71 -3.69 -35.37
C ASN A 256 -4.87 -5.20 -35.14
N ARG A 257 -5.22 -5.96 -36.19
CA ARG A 257 -5.28 -7.43 -36.11
C ARG A 257 -3.92 -8.05 -35.80
N HIS A 258 -2.85 -7.52 -36.41
CA HIS A 258 -1.48 -7.94 -36.12
C HIS A 258 -1.07 -7.62 -34.68
N ARG A 259 -1.39 -6.42 -34.18
CA ARG A 259 -1.14 -6.04 -32.76
C ARG A 259 -1.87 -6.95 -31.78
N ALA A 260 -3.14 -7.27 -32.05
CA ALA A 260 -3.92 -8.19 -31.22
C ALA A 260 -3.29 -9.59 -31.18
N LEU A 261 -2.86 -10.10 -32.34
CA LEU A 261 -2.19 -11.40 -32.44
C LEU A 261 -0.82 -11.40 -31.75
N ALA A 262 -0.05 -10.32 -31.90
CA ALA A 262 1.26 -10.17 -31.25
C ALA A 262 1.13 -10.17 -29.71
N LEU A 263 0.15 -9.47 -29.16
CA LEU A 263 -0.13 -9.47 -27.70
C LEU A 263 -0.59 -10.84 -27.20
N SER A 264 -1.51 -11.49 -27.92
CA SER A 264 -1.99 -12.83 -27.57
C SER A 264 -0.85 -13.85 -27.56
N THR A 265 0.02 -13.81 -28.57
CA THR A 265 1.16 -14.73 -28.70
C THR A 265 2.27 -14.39 -27.70
N PHE A 266 2.49 -13.10 -27.40
CA PHE A 266 3.43 -12.64 -26.38
C PHE A 266 3.11 -13.25 -25.02
N ASN A 267 1.84 -13.26 -24.62
CA ASN A 267 1.42 -13.83 -23.34
C ASN A 267 1.80 -15.33 -23.23
N VAL A 268 1.58 -16.08 -24.31
CA VAL A 268 1.93 -17.52 -24.37
C VAL A 268 3.45 -17.72 -24.30
N PHE A 269 4.24 -16.91 -25.00
CA PHE A 269 5.70 -17.02 -24.96
C PHE A 269 6.28 -16.56 -23.62
N ALA A 270 5.76 -15.49 -23.03
CA ALA A 270 6.22 -14.97 -21.75
C ALA A 270 5.91 -15.91 -20.57
N SER A 271 4.78 -16.62 -20.63
CA SER A 271 4.42 -17.65 -19.64
C SER A 271 5.19 -18.96 -19.79
N THR A 272 5.61 -19.32 -21.01
CA THR A 272 6.35 -20.56 -21.28
C THR A 272 7.87 -20.42 -21.07
N ALA A 273 8.42 -19.21 -21.21
CA ALA A 273 9.85 -18.98 -21.04
C ALA A 273 10.28 -19.14 -19.56
N SER A 274 11.27 -19.98 -19.30
CA SER A 274 11.82 -20.23 -17.95
C SER A 274 12.98 -19.29 -17.58
N ASP A 275 13.74 -18.80 -18.57
CA ASP A 275 14.90 -17.91 -18.36
C ASP A 275 14.47 -16.43 -18.44
N SER A 276 14.88 -15.64 -17.45
CA SER A 276 14.66 -14.19 -17.41
C SER A 276 15.22 -13.49 -18.64
N LYS A 277 16.39 -13.91 -19.15
CA LYS A 277 16.98 -13.29 -20.35
C LYS A 277 16.13 -13.51 -21.59
N VAL A 278 15.52 -14.70 -21.70
CA VAL A 278 14.64 -15.04 -22.82
C VAL A 278 13.35 -14.22 -22.74
N LYS A 279 12.80 -14.01 -21.53
CA LYS A 279 11.65 -13.11 -21.33
C LYS A 279 11.93 -11.67 -21.75
N ASP A 280 13.09 -11.13 -21.41
CA ASP A 280 13.47 -9.76 -21.76
C ASP A 280 13.59 -9.58 -23.29
N VAL A 281 14.15 -10.57 -23.98
CA VAL A 281 14.23 -10.57 -25.46
C VAL A 281 12.84 -10.69 -26.08
N ILE A 282 11.98 -11.58 -25.58
CA ILE A 282 10.60 -11.73 -26.05
C ILE A 282 9.82 -10.42 -25.84
N LEU A 283 9.99 -9.76 -24.70
CA LEU A 283 9.36 -8.47 -24.40
C LEU A 283 9.83 -7.37 -25.35
N ALA A 284 11.15 -7.26 -25.58
CA ALA A 284 11.70 -6.29 -26.52
C ALA A 284 11.19 -6.51 -27.95
N GLN A 285 11.15 -7.77 -28.39
CA GLN A 285 10.63 -8.12 -29.71
C GLN A 285 9.13 -7.85 -29.82
N ALA A 286 8.34 -8.18 -28.79
CA ALA A 286 6.91 -7.92 -28.77
C ALA A 286 6.61 -6.41 -28.78
N ALA A 287 7.33 -5.62 -27.98
CA ALA A 287 7.22 -4.17 -27.97
C ALA A 287 7.53 -3.56 -29.34
N SER A 288 8.62 -4.02 -29.98
CA SER A 288 8.94 -3.61 -31.35
C SER A 288 7.81 -3.98 -32.31
N THR A 289 7.27 -5.19 -32.23
CA THR A 289 6.21 -5.68 -33.12
C THR A 289 4.89 -4.90 -32.96
N ILE A 290 4.54 -4.52 -31.73
CA ILE A 290 3.29 -3.80 -31.41
C ILE A 290 3.37 -2.32 -31.78
N PHE A 291 4.51 -1.66 -31.48
CA PHE A 291 4.64 -0.21 -31.56
C PHE A 291 5.39 0.28 -32.81
N ALA A 292 6.14 -0.58 -33.51
CA ALA A 292 6.78 -0.16 -34.76
C ALA A 292 5.72 0.16 -35.83
N PRO A 293 5.99 1.16 -36.69
CA PRO A 293 5.18 1.39 -37.88
C PRO A 293 5.23 0.14 -38.77
N GLN A 294 4.08 -0.48 -38.99
CA GLN A 294 3.94 -1.68 -39.81
C GLN A 294 3.53 -1.27 -41.22
N THR A 295 4.30 -1.68 -42.23
CA THR A 295 3.90 -1.50 -43.63
C THR A 295 2.90 -2.59 -44.00
N SER A 296 1.86 -2.24 -44.76
CA SER A 296 0.92 -3.21 -45.30
C SER A 296 0.84 -3.06 -46.81
N GLY A 297 0.34 -4.08 -47.52
CA GLY A 297 0.07 -3.98 -48.96
C GLY A 297 -0.95 -2.91 -49.34
N TYR A 298 -1.59 -2.24 -48.37
CA TYR A 298 -2.50 -1.11 -48.57
C TYR A 298 -1.87 0.26 -48.25
N SER A 299 -0.60 0.29 -47.80
CA SER A 299 0.14 1.51 -47.47
C SER A 299 0.87 2.02 -48.73
N ILE A 300 0.54 3.24 -49.18
CA ILE A 300 1.06 3.80 -50.45
C ILE A 300 2.39 4.56 -50.25
N ASP A 301 2.69 5.04 -49.04
CA ASP A 301 3.87 5.90 -48.75
C ASP A 301 4.51 5.57 -47.40
N GLN A 302 5.25 4.46 -47.30
CA GLN A 302 6.21 4.32 -46.21
C GLN A 302 7.56 3.87 -46.76
N ALA A 303 8.56 4.72 -46.56
CA ALA A 303 9.97 4.41 -46.74
C ALA A 303 10.31 3.12 -45.99
N GLU A 304 11.25 2.39 -46.57
CA GLU A 304 11.80 1.12 -46.10
C GLU A 304 11.86 1.06 -44.56
N PRO A 305 11.24 0.04 -43.93
CA PRO A 305 11.25 -0.07 -42.48
C PRO A 305 12.70 -0.12 -42.01
N LEU A 306 13.08 0.80 -41.13
CA LEU A 306 14.40 0.81 -40.51
C LEU A 306 14.73 -0.62 -40.01
N PRO A 307 15.92 -1.16 -40.29
CA PRO A 307 16.24 -2.55 -40.02
C PRO A 307 15.95 -2.91 -38.56
N HIS A 308 15.24 -4.03 -38.35
CA HIS A 308 14.89 -4.62 -37.04
C HIS A 308 16.07 -4.84 -36.05
N ALA A 309 17.31 -4.53 -36.46
CA ALA A 309 18.52 -4.63 -35.67
C ALA A 309 18.67 -3.55 -34.57
N THR A 310 17.95 -2.42 -34.65
CA THR A 310 18.23 -1.27 -33.76
C THR A 310 17.76 -1.46 -32.31
N ALA A 311 16.69 -2.24 -32.05
CA ALA A 311 16.20 -2.43 -30.69
C ALA A 311 17.15 -3.29 -29.82
N ILE A 312 17.76 -4.31 -30.43
CA ILE A 312 18.74 -5.18 -29.77
C ILE A 312 20.07 -4.44 -29.57
N ASP A 313 20.49 -3.64 -30.54
CA ASP A 313 21.71 -2.83 -30.49
C ASP A 313 21.61 -1.67 -29.47
N LEU A 314 20.42 -1.08 -29.32
CA LEU A 314 20.16 -0.07 -28.28
C LEU A 314 20.11 -0.69 -26.86
N LEU A 315 19.56 -1.89 -26.69
CA LEU A 315 19.60 -2.61 -25.41
C LEU A 315 21.02 -3.05 -25.02
N GLN A 316 21.86 -3.43 -25.99
CA GLN A 316 23.27 -3.73 -25.74
C GLN A 316 24.07 -2.48 -25.35
N ARG A 317 23.76 -1.30 -25.90
CA ARG A 317 24.41 -0.03 -25.52
C ARG A 317 24.03 0.51 -24.13
N ILE A 318 22.88 0.12 -23.58
CA ILE A 318 22.42 0.58 -22.25
C ILE A 318 22.97 -0.33 -21.12
N SER A 319 23.45 -1.54 -21.45
CA SER A 319 24.13 -2.38 -20.47
C SER A 319 25.57 -1.90 -20.23
N PRO A 320 25.98 -1.56 -18.99
CA PRO A 320 27.35 -1.14 -18.72
C PRO A 320 28.33 -2.29 -19.01
N PRO A 321 29.54 -1.99 -19.53
CA PRO A 321 30.56 -3.01 -19.74
C PRO A 321 30.89 -3.66 -18.39
N LYS A 322 30.95 -5.00 -18.37
CA LYS A 322 31.44 -5.75 -17.21
C LYS A 322 32.89 -5.36 -16.96
N THR A 323 33.12 -4.60 -15.89
CA THR A 323 34.41 -4.48 -15.19
C THR A 323 34.44 -5.44 -14.03
#